data_AF-A0A3Q7XT84-F1
#
_entry.id   AF-A0A3Q7XT84-F1
#
_cell.length_a   1.000
_cell.length_b   1.000
_cell.length_c   1.000
_cell.angle_alpha   90.00
_cell.angle_beta   90.00
_cell.angle_gamma   90.00
#
_symmetry.space_group_name_H-M   'P 1'
#
loop_
_entity.id
_entity.type
_entity.pdbx_description
1 polymer ?
#
loop_
_entity_poly.entity_id
_entity_poly.type
_entity_poly.pdbx_seq_one_letter_code
_entity_poly.pdbx_strand_id
1 'polypeptide(L)'
;MVVHAKDEPYLPTSIPKSVRIFEWIQEEQQICLLSPYIDVIKVLLPDGNVKEGKKWQTTHLDIAREISKNLTNNALIAKVNCVLWDMTRPLEEDSQLQIFRFDNDEGHDTLWHSSAHILGQSHETEYGCKIFIGPCTTRGEGFYSDVFCGDSRLNDDHFKLIKARALKAVAKKQPFQQFVITLVEARECVAGMARKMSHFTSRLFAILMKMLLDIEDDPTWHTAELEDEDASETSNYSVGQECLDRLSISLGRNPIVPVASEQLLAYLATPEWQKRLAALIALAQIAEGCSKVMIKNLEQVVTMVLNSSPDQHPHVRLAAINAIGVFPALAAAMDDFQNPRVEIHAASTLLNFSENCTHDILTPYLDGIVCNLPVLLQNGYMVNAIDKSTSRGSKVSGLTIVYNVTFLGSIPYGYIFRW
;
A
#
# COMPACT_ATOMS: atom_id res chain seq x y z
N MET A 1 26.60 -8.34 30.38
CA MET A 1 25.62 -8.59 29.32
C MET A 1 24.63 -7.46 29.37
N VAL A 2 24.69 -6.53 28.41
CA VAL A 2 23.61 -5.55 28.24
C VAL A 2 22.45 -6.34 27.65
N VAL A 3 21.35 -6.42 28.41
CA VAL A 3 20.12 -7.04 27.94
C VAL A 3 19.51 -6.05 26.94
N HIS A 4 19.63 -6.34 25.65
CA HIS A 4 18.94 -5.57 24.63
C HIS A 4 17.46 -5.92 24.72
N ALA A 5 16.63 -4.94 25.09
CA ALA A 5 15.19 -5.12 25.16
C ALA A 5 14.67 -5.39 23.75
N LYS A 6 14.04 -6.55 23.57
CA LYS A 6 13.24 -6.82 22.37
C LYS A 6 12.11 -5.81 22.35
N ASP A 7 11.69 -5.37 21.16
CA ASP A 7 10.48 -4.59 20.99
C ASP A 7 9.24 -5.50 21.23
N GLU A 8 9.08 -5.92 22.49
CA GLU A 8 8.05 -6.85 22.97
C GLU A 8 6.61 -6.37 22.72
N PRO A 9 6.28 -5.07 22.60
CA PRO A 9 4.93 -4.63 22.22
C PRO A 9 4.58 -4.87 20.75
N TYR A 10 5.53 -4.76 19.82
CA TYR A 10 5.30 -4.83 18.36
C TYR A 10 5.13 -6.27 17.84
N LEU A 11 6.01 -7.18 18.28
CA LEU A 11 6.06 -8.55 17.77
C LEU A 11 4.78 -9.39 18.01
N PRO A 12 4.10 -9.33 19.18
CA PRO A 12 2.92 -10.14 19.47
C PRO A 12 1.63 -9.61 18.84
N THR A 13 1.60 -8.34 18.41
CA THR A 13 0.38 -7.67 17.92
C THR A 13 0.37 -7.56 16.40
N SER A 14 1.49 -7.13 15.79
CA SER A 14 1.57 -6.86 14.34
C SER A 14 1.66 -8.12 13.49
N ILE A 15 2.55 -9.07 13.84
CA ILE A 15 2.77 -10.29 13.05
C ILE A 15 1.49 -11.13 12.94
N PRO A 16 0.74 -11.41 14.04
CA PRO A 16 -0.49 -12.20 13.94
C PRO A 16 -1.63 -11.51 13.21
N LYS A 17 -1.67 -10.17 13.20
CA LYS A 17 -2.63 -9.39 12.39
C LYS A 17 -2.32 -9.58 10.89
N SER A 18 -1.08 -9.36 10.47
CA SER A 18 -0.65 -9.51 9.06
C SER A 18 -0.80 -10.94 8.55
N VAL A 19 -0.50 -11.93 9.39
CA VAL A 19 -0.71 -13.36 9.08
C VAL A 19 -2.19 -13.65 8.83
N ARG A 20 -3.09 -13.16 9.68
CA ARG A 20 -4.54 -13.35 9.52
C ARG A 20 -5.09 -12.71 8.25
N ILE A 21 -4.65 -11.49 7.93
CA ILE A 21 -5.06 -10.79 6.70
C ILE A 21 -4.69 -11.63 5.48
N PHE A 22 -3.45 -12.13 5.44
CA PHE A 22 -3.05 -12.97 4.32
C PHE A 22 -3.81 -14.29 4.28
N GLU A 23 -4.01 -14.96 5.42
CA GLU A 23 -4.69 -16.26 5.50
C GLU A 23 -6.07 -16.17 4.86
N TRP A 24 -6.81 -15.13 5.24
CA TRP A 24 -8.11 -14.82 4.65
C TRP A 24 -8.02 -14.60 3.12
N ILE A 25 -7.01 -13.86 2.64
CA ILE A 25 -6.87 -13.58 1.20
C ILE A 25 -6.46 -14.83 0.42
N GLN A 26 -5.62 -15.67 1.00
CA GLN A 26 -5.24 -16.96 0.43
C GLN A 26 -6.46 -17.88 0.29
N GLU A 27 -7.34 -17.91 1.29
CA GLU A 27 -8.59 -18.67 1.21
C GLU A 27 -9.47 -18.18 0.06
N GLU A 28 -9.66 -16.86 -0.08
CA GLU A 28 -10.41 -16.26 -1.19
C GLU A 28 -9.80 -16.58 -2.57
N GLN A 29 -8.47 -16.54 -2.69
CA GLN A 29 -7.77 -16.91 -3.92
C GLN A 29 -7.93 -18.40 -4.24
N GLN A 30 -7.85 -19.27 -3.24
CA GLN A 30 -8.05 -20.70 -3.42
C GLN A 30 -9.47 -21.02 -3.89
N ILE A 31 -10.49 -20.33 -3.37
CA ILE A 31 -11.89 -20.48 -3.84
C ILE A 31 -11.99 -20.18 -5.34
N CYS A 32 -11.23 -19.22 -5.86
CA CYS A 32 -11.22 -18.88 -7.28
C CYS A 32 -10.49 -19.92 -8.15
N LEU A 33 -9.52 -20.64 -7.59
CA LEU A 33 -8.82 -21.75 -8.24
C LEU A 33 -9.68 -23.02 -8.32
N LEU A 34 -10.76 -23.10 -7.54
CA LEU A 34 -11.74 -24.21 -7.57
C LEU A 34 -12.73 -24.10 -8.75
N SER A 35 -12.45 -23.30 -9.77
CA SER A 35 -13.24 -23.27 -11.00
C SER A 35 -13.36 -24.69 -11.58
N PRO A 36 -14.59 -25.18 -11.89
CA PRO A 36 -14.80 -26.54 -12.38
C PRO A 36 -14.32 -26.75 -13.83
N TYR A 37 -13.87 -25.68 -14.51
CA TYR A 37 -13.42 -25.73 -15.90
C TYR A 37 -11.93 -26.03 -15.99
N ILE A 38 -11.62 -27.26 -16.43
CA ILE A 38 -10.26 -27.71 -16.71
C ILE A 38 -9.99 -27.52 -18.20
N ASP A 39 -9.51 -26.33 -18.58
CA ASP A 39 -9.00 -26.12 -19.93
C ASP A 39 -7.61 -26.75 -20.03
N VAL A 40 -7.37 -27.49 -21.12
CA VAL A 40 -6.02 -27.97 -21.47
C VAL A 40 -5.27 -26.81 -22.12
N ILE A 41 -4.06 -26.55 -21.63
CA ILE A 41 -3.14 -25.52 -22.14
C ILE A 41 -1.86 -26.16 -22.66
N LYS A 42 -1.19 -25.47 -23.58
CA LYS A 42 0.07 -25.91 -24.20
C LYS A 42 1.24 -25.09 -23.68
N VAL A 43 2.27 -25.79 -23.23
CA VAL A 43 3.50 -25.21 -22.70
C VAL A 43 4.66 -25.55 -23.64
N LEU A 44 5.20 -24.54 -24.33
CA LEU A 44 6.34 -24.68 -25.21
C LEU A 44 7.65 -24.56 -24.42
N LEU A 45 8.50 -25.58 -24.53
CA LEU A 45 9.81 -25.65 -23.88
C LEU A 45 10.93 -25.14 -24.82
N PRO A 46 12.13 -24.81 -24.29
CA PRO A 46 13.22 -24.24 -25.09
C PRO A 46 13.79 -25.18 -26.16
N ASP A 47 13.62 -26.49 -25.96
CA ASP A 47 14.02 -27.54 -26.89
C ASP A 47 13.00 -27.74 -28.04
N GLY A 48 11.91 -26.96 -28.05
CA GLY A 48 10.81 -27.05 -29.01
C GLY A 48 9.74 -28.07 -28.64
N ASN A 49 9.92 -28.83 -27.54
CA ASN A 49 8.90 -29.77 -27.08
C ASN A 49 7.68 -29.03 -26.50
N VAL A 50 6.50 -29.60 -26.71
CA VAL A 50 5.25 -29.07 -26.15
C VAL A 50 4.74 -30.03 -25.08
N LYS A 51 4.44 -29.48 -23.90
CA LYS A 51 3.81 -30.19 -22.79
C LYS A 51 2.38 -29.72 -22.62
N GLU A 52 1.50 -30.64 -22.22
CA GLU A 52 0.12 -30.32 -21.87
C GLU A 52 0.02 -30.01 -20.38
N GLY A 53 -0.65 -28.92 -20.05
CA GLY A 53 -0.97 -28.53 -18.69
C GLY A 53 -2.47 -28.36 -18.50
N LYS A 54 -2.90 -28.32 -17.25
CA LYS A 54 -4.24 -27.94 -16.84
C LYS A 54 -4.21 -26.51 -16.35
N LYS A 55 -5.01 -25.65 -16.97
CA LYS A 55 -5.16 -24.26 -16.58
C LYS A 55 -5.52 -24.13 -15.10
N TRP A 56 -4.90 -23.18 -14.41
CA TRP A 56 -5.04 -22.91 -12.98
C TRP A 56 -4.67 -24.07 -12.03
N GLN A 57 -4.12 -25.18 -12.55
CA GLN A 57 -3.73 -26.34 -11.74
C GLN A 57 -2.27 -26.73 -11.92
N THR A 58 -1.81 -26.86 -13.17
CA THR A 58 -0.42 -27.25 -13.46
C THR A 58 0.52 -26.09 -13.19
N THR A 59 1.56 -26.34 -12.39
CA THR A 59 2.60 -25.37 -12.06
C THR A 59 3.87 -25.58 -12.88
N HIS A 60 4.76 -24.59 -12.92
CA HIS A 60 6.08 -24.75 -13.57
C HIS A 60 6.89 -25.88 -12.92
N LEU A 61 6.73 -26.08 -11.61
CA LEU A 61 7.37 -27.17 -10.88
C LEU A 61 6.87 -28.55 -11.31
N ASP A 62 5.59 -28.67 -11.68
CA ASP A 62 5.04 -29.91 -12.20
C ASP A 62 5.64 -30.24 -13.57
N ILE A 63 5.75 -29.24 -14.46
CA ILE A 63 6.42 -29.39 -15.76
C ILE A 63 7.90 -29.77 -15.56
N ALA A 64 8.61 -29.12 -14.62
CA ALA A 64 9.99 -29.46 -14.27
C ALA A 64 10.14 -30.93 -13.82
N ARG A 65 9.15 -31.43 -13.07
CA ARG A 65 9.07 -32.81 -12.58
C ARG A 65 8.90 -33.83 -13.69
N GLU A 66 8.15 -33.49 -14.72
CA GLU A 66 8.00 -34.34 -15.90
C GLU A 66 9.27 -34.37 -16.77
N ILE A 67 10.07 -33.31 -16.76
CA ILE A 67 11.33 -33.24 -17.54
C ILE A 67 12.40 -34.09 -16.84
N SER A 68 12.73 -33.78 -15.58
CA SER A 68 13.67 -34.60 -14.80
C SER A 68 13.66 -34.27 -13.31
N LYS A 69 14.05 -35.25 -12.48
CA LYS A 69 14.29 -35.05 -11.04
C LYS A 69 15.40 -34.04 -10.77
N ASN A 70 16.45 -34.01 -11.60
CA ASN A 70 17.55 -33.07 -11.45
C ASN A 70 17.07 -31.62 -11.65
N LEU A 71 16.31 -31.37 -12.72
CA LEU A 71 15.73 -30.06 -12.97
C LEU A 71 14.79 -29.64 -11.84
N THR A 72 13.92 -30.53 -11.37
CA THR A 72 12.99 -30.25 -10.26
C THR A 72 13.71 -29.80 -8.98
N ASN A 73 14.81 -30.48 -8.64
CA ASN A 73 15.53 -30.21 -7.39
C ASN A 73 16.37 -28.93 -7.45
N ASN A 74 16.70 -28.46 -8.65
CA ASN A 74 17.58 -27.31 -8.86
C ASN A 74 16.87 -26.10 -9.50
N ALA A 75 15.58 -26.21 -9.82
CA ALA A 75 14.78 -25.13 -10.39
C ALA A 75 14.49 -24.07 -9.32
N LEU A 76 14.81 -22.81 -9.61
CA LEU A 76 14.65 -21.70 -8.70
C LEU A 76 13.53 -20.75 -9.14
N ILE A 77 13.47 -20.44 -10.44
CA ILE A 77 12.51 -19.49 -11.00
C ILE A 77 12.16 -19.90 -12.43
N ALA A 78 10.92 -19.60 -12.84
CA ALA A 78 10.45 -19.82 -14.21
C ALA A 78 10.35 -18.49 -14.95
N LYS A 79 10.49 -18.52 -16.28
CA LYS A 79 10.15 -17.41 -17.17
C LYS A 79 9.06 -17.86 -18.12
N VAL A 80 7.91 -17.22 -17.99
CA VAL A 80 6.67 -17.52 -18.70
C VAL A 80 6.38 -16.32 -19.59
N ASN A 81 6.35 -16.52 -20.91
CA ASN A 81 6.07 -15.44 -21.87
C ASN A 81 6.91 -14.18 -21.61
N CYS A 82 8.21 -14.38 -21.37
CA CYS A 82 9.21 -13.36 -21.05
C CYS A 82 9.15 -12.73 -19.63
N VAL A 83 8.27 -13.19 -18.73
CA VAL A 83 8.12 -12.65 -17.37
C VAL A 83 8.54 -13.70 -16.33
N LEU A 84 9.26 -13.30 -15.27
CA LEU A 84 9.68 -14.19 -14.18
C LEU A 84 8.55 -14.53 -13.22
N TRP A 85 8.33 -15.82 -12.98
CA TRP A 85 7.23 -16.39 -12.21
C TRP A 85 7.77 -17.42 -11.21
N ASP A 86 7.16 -17.48 -10.02
CA ASP A 86 7.45 -18.49 -9.01
C ASP A 86 7.17 -19.92 -9.53
N MET A 87 7.99 -20.88 -9.12
CA MET A 87 7.89 -22.27 -9.59
C MET A 87 6.53 -22.93 -9.24
N THR A 88 5.91 -22.53 -8.12
CA THR A 88 4.65 -23.08 -7.63
C THR A 88 3.41 -22.32 -8.12
N ARG A 89 3.57 -21.25 -8.91
CA ARG A 89 2.44 -20.52 -9.48
C ARG A 89 1.76 -21.37 -10.57
N PRO A 90 0.42 -21.52 -10.55
CA PRO A 90 -0.30 -22.22 -11.62
C PRO A 90 -0.24 -21.47 -12.95
N LEU A 91 -0.20 -22.22 -14.05
CA LEU A 91 -0.26 -21.68 -15.41
C LEU A 91 -1.68 -21.26 -15.77
N GLU A 92 -1.80 -20.10 -16.41
CA GLU A 92 -3.10 -19.46 -16.68
C GLU A 92 -3.55 -19.60 -18.14
N GLU A 93 -2.60 -19.86 -19.05
CA GLU A 93 -2.82 -19.92 -20.49
C GLU A 93 -1.65 -20.64 -21.19
N ASP A 94 -1.79 -20.81 -22.52
CA ASP A 94 -0.71 -21.28 -23.37
C ASP A 94 0.52 -20.38 -23.21
N SER A 95 1.70 -21.00 -23.06
CA SER A 95 2.88 -20.24 -22.67
C SER A 95 4.19 -20.83 -23.18
N GLN A 96 5.18 -19.96 -23.31
CA GLN A 96 6.58 -20.34 -23.47
C GLN A 96 7.26 -20.36 -22.10
N LEU A 97 7.80 -21.52 -21.72
CA LEU A 97 8.39 -21.74 -20.42
C LEU A 97 9.89 -21.95 -20.53
N GLN A 98 10.64 -21.18 -19.74
CA GLN A 98 12.06 -21.42 -19.45
C GLN A 98 12.22 -21.59 -17.95
N ILE A 99 13.07 -22.51 -17.51
CA ILE A 99 13.33 -22.76 -16.09
C ILE A 99 14.80 -22.45 -15.83
N PHE A 100 15.04 -21.59 -14.84
CA PHE A 100 16.38 -21.18 -14.46
C PHE A 100 16.81 -21.87 -13.16
N ARG A 101 18.10 -22.19 -13.10
CA ARG A 101 18.75 -22.73 -11.91
C ARG A 101 19.81 -21.73 -11.45
N PHE A 102 20.58 -22.13 -10.45
CA PHE A 102 21.62 -21.26 -9.88
C PHE A 102 22.75 -20.91 -10.86
N ASP A 103 22.90 -21.63 -11.97
CA ASP A 103 23.89 -21.34 -13.03
C ASP A 103 23.47 -20.22 -13.98
N ASN A 104 22.29 -19.64 -13.79
CA ASN A 104 21.78 -18.50 -14.55
C ASN A 104 21.65 -17.27 -13.65
N ASP A 105 21.85 -16.08 -14.23
CA ASP A 105 21.71 -14.80 -13.52
C ASP A 105 20.32 -14.68 -12.85
N GLU A 106 19.24 -15.08 -13.54
CA GLU A 106 17.88 -15.01 -12.98
C GLU A 106 17.68 -15.92 -11.76
N GLY A 107 18.22 -17.15 -11.81
CA GLY A 107 18.11 -18.08 -10.69
C GLY A 107 18.99 -17.66 -9.52
N HIS A 108 20.18 -17.16 -9.81
CA HIS A 108 21.11 -16.63 -8.82
C HIS A 108 20.54 -15.40 -8.09
N ASP A 109 20.01 -14.42 -8.84
CA ASP A 109 19.37 -13.22 -8.29
C ASP A 109 18.15 -13.59 -7.43
N THR A 110 17.35 -14.56 -7.87
CA THR A 110 16.18 -15.06 -7.10
C THR A 110 16.60 -15.69 -5.77
N LEU A 111 17.69 -16.49 -5.76
CA LEU A 111 18.18 -17.11 -4.54
C LEU A 111 18.69 -16.06 -3.55
N TRP A 112 19.43 -15.06 -4.03
CA TRP A 112 19.95 -13.97 -3.21
C TRP A 112 18.84 -13.08 -2.65
N HIS A 113 17.84 -12.76 -3.46
CA HIS A 113 16.66 -12.04 -3.01
C HIS A 113 15.92 -12.80 -1.89
N SER A 114 15.68 -14.10 -2.09
CA SER A 114 15.09 -14.98 -1.08
C SER A 114 15.95 -15.07 0.20
N SER A 115 17.28 -15.05 0.06
CA SER A 115 18.21 -15.12 1.19
C SER A 115 18.22 -13.83 2.02
N ALA A 116 18.13 -12.67 1.38
CA ALA A 116 18.01 -11.38 2.07
C ALA A 116 16.70 -11.28 2.86
N HIS A 117 15.62 -11.89 2.37
CA HIS A 117 14.37 -11.99 3.12
C HIS A 117 14.48 -12.85 4.39
N ILE A 118 15.10 -14.03 4.28
CA ILE A 118 15.39 -14.89 5.45
C ILE A 118 16.24 -14.12 6.47
N LEU A 119 17.18 -13.31 5.99
CA LEU A 119 18.01 -12.47 6.83
C LEU A 119 17.18 -11.37 7.51
N GLY A 120 16.32 -10.66 6.79
CA GLY A 120 15.41 -9.65 7.34
C GLY A 120 14.49 -10.22 8.42
N GLN A 121 13.82 -11.35 8.15
CA GLN A 121 13.00 -12.06 9.13
C GLN A 121 13.78 -12.42 10.40
N SER A 122 15.05 -12.81 10.24
CA SER A 122 15.91 -13.16 11.38
C SER A 122 16.24 -11.95 12.25
N HIS A 123 16.42 -10.77 11.67
CA HIS A 123 16.63 -9.52 12.40
C HIS A 123 15.36 -9.06 13.11
N GLU A 124 14.23 -9.06 12.42
CA GLU A 124 12.93 -8.68 12.98
C GLU A 124 12.55 -9.59 14.15
N THR A 125 12.66 -10.91 13.99
CA THR A 125 12.24 -11.87 15.03
C THR A 125 13.18 -11.95 16.24
N GLU A 126 14.48 -11.66 16.07
CA GLU A 126 15.41 -11.68 17.21
C GLU A 126 15.44 -10.35 17.96
N TYR A 127 15.42 -9.23 17.23
CA TYR A 127 15.68 -7.90 17.80
C TYR A 127 14.57 -6.87 17.59
N GLY A 128 13.47 -7.21 16.90
CA GLY A 128 12.41 -6.26 16.59
C GLY A 128 12.82 -5.19 15.60
N CYS A 129 13.86 -5.42 14.79
CA CYS A 129 14.32 -4.42 13.83
C CYS A 129 13.27 -4.19 12.74
N LYS A 130 13.09 -2.92 12.35
CA LYS A 130 12.21 -2.50 11.26
C LYS A 130 12.97 -2.59 9.93
N ILE A 131 12.36 -3.19 8.92
CA ILE A 131 12.97 -3.38 7.59
C ILE A 131 12.55 -2.21 6.69
N PHE A 132 13.50 -1.53 6.04
CA PHE A 132 13.22 -0.28 5.30
C PHE A 132 13.22 -0.47 3.78
N ILE A 133 14.32 -1.02 3.24
CA ILE A 133 14.53 -1.17 1.81
C ILE A 133 14.34 -2.65 1.49
N GLY A 134 13.51 -2.92 0.47
CA GLY A 134 13.33 -4.28 -0.06
C GLY A 134 14.69 -4.94 -0.34
N PRO A 135 14.78 -6.28 -0.25
CA PRO A 135 16.06 -6.97 -0.31
C PRO A 135 16.82 -6.61 -1.59
N CYS A 136 18.05 -6.16 -1.38
CA CYS A 136 18.91 -5.72 -2.46
C CYS A 136 19.87 -6.86 -2.83
N THR A 137 20.00 -7.09 -4.13
CA THR A 137 21.06 -7.93 -4.69
C THR A 137 22.18 -7.03 -5.20
N THR A 138 23.40 -7.27 -4.75
CA THR A 138 24.60 -6.67 -5.34
C THR A 138 25.12 -7.67 -6.35
N ARG A 139 24.86 -7.45 -7.64
CA ARG A 139 25.30 -8.36 -8.72
C ARG A 139 26.78 -8.73 -8.53
N GLY A 140 27.04 -10.01 -8.23
CA GLY A 140 28.39 -10.56 -8.02
C GLY A 140 28.98 -10.46 -6.61
N GLU A 141 28.40 -9.69 -5.69
CA GLU A 141 28.97 -9.43 -4.35
C GLU A 141 28.16 -10.03 -3.18
N GLY A 142 26.92 -10.47 -3.44
CA GLY A 142 26.07 -11.12 -2.44
C GLY A 142 24.69 -10.48 -2.31
N PHE A 143 24.11 -10.62 -1.12
CA PHE A 143 22.83 -10.07 -0.74
C PHE A 143 22.95 -9.32 0.59
N TYR A 144 22.14 -8.27 0.76
CA TYR A 144 22.06 -7.51 2.02
C TYR A 144 20.61 -7.11 2.33
N SER A 145 20.37 -6.75 3.59
CA SER A 145 19.08 -6.26 4.07
C SER A 145 19.32 -5.07 5.00
N ASP A 146 18.70 -3.94 4.68
CA ASP A 146 18.79 -2.73 5.48
C ASP A 146 17.75 -2.77 6.60
N VAL A 147 18.23 -2.76 7.83
CA VAL A 147 17.41 -2.88 9.04
C VAL A 147 17.71 -1.74 10.01
N PHE A 148 16.67 -1.22 10.63
CA PHE A 148 16.76 -0.24 11.71
C PHE A 148 16.48 -0.93 13.04
N CYS A 149 17.42 -0.81 13.97
CA CYS A 149 17.34 -1.45 15.28
C CYS A 149 17.32 -0.41 16.43
N GLY A 150 16.74 0.78 16.18
CA GLY A 150 16.68 1.86 17.17
C GLY A 150 18.06 2.31 17.63
N ASP A 151 18.23 2.45 18.95
CA ASP A 151 19.51 2.82 19.58
C ASP A 151 20.50 1.65 19.69
N SER A 152 20.09 0.43 19.31
CA SER A 152 20.94 -0.77 19.43
C SER A 152 21.92 -0.88 18.27
N ARG A 153 23.19 -1.18 18.59
CA ARG A 153 24.23 -1.49 17.61
C ARG A 153 24.53 -3.00 17.59
N LEU A 154 24.58 -3.58 16.40
CA LEU A 154 24.95 -4.98 16.21
C LEU A 154 26.48 -5.17 16.33
N ASN A 155 26.89 -6.36 16.76
CA ASN A 155 28.29 -6.75 16.93
C ASN A 155 28.45 -8.26 16.62
N ASP A 156 29.67 -8.79 16.75
CA ASP A 156 29.98 -10.18 16.38
C ASP A 156 29.18 -11.25 17.15
N ASP A 157 28.79 -10.98 18.40
CA ASP A 157 27.99 -11.92 19.18
C ASP A 157 26.53 -11.93 18.71
N HIS A 158 26.01 -10.78 18.26
CA HIS A 158 24.69 -10.69 17.64
C HIS A 158 24.62 -11.49 16.33
N PHE A 159 25.71 -11.52 15.55
CA PHE A 159 25.78 -12.25 14.29
C PHE A 159 25.58 -13.76 14.47
N LYS A 160 26.12 -14.33 15.56
CA LYS A 160 25.93 -15.77 15.89
C LYS A 160 24.45 -16.09 16.11
N LEU A 161 23.72 -15.21 16.80
CA LEU A 161 22.30 -15.37 17.07
C LEU A 161 21.46 -15.21 15.79
N ILE A 162 21.76 -14.21 14.96
CA ILE A 162 21.08 -13.99 13.67
C ILE A 162 21.28 -15.21 12.76
N LYS A 163 22.51 -15.72 12.66
CA LYS A 163 22.82 -16.93 11.88
C LYS A 163 22.03 -18.14 12.38
N ALA A 164 21.95 -18.34 13.71
CA ALA A 164 21.17 -19.42 14.29
C ALA A 164 19.67 -19.28 13.96
N ARG A 165 19.13 -18.06 13.94
CA ARG A 165 17.75 -17.78 13.53
C ARG A 165 17.50 -18.03 12.06
N ALA A 166 18.39 -17.58 11.18
CA ALA A 166 18.30 -17.83 9.74
C ALA A 166 18.29 -19.34 9.45
N LEU A 167 19.19 -20.11 10.08
CA LEU A 167 19.22 -21.57 9.94
C LEU A 167 17.93 -22.23 10.47
N LYS A 168 17.36 -21.70 11.56
CA LYS A 168 16.07 -22.16 12.07
C LYS A 168 14.92 -21.84 11.12
N ALA A 169 14.91 -20.68 10.48
CA ALA A 169 13.92 -20.31 9.47
C ALA A 169 14.01 -21.23 8.24
N VAL A 170 15.21 -21.47 7.73
CA VAL A 170 15.46 -22.44 6.64
C VAL A 170 14.96 -23.84 7.00
N ALA A 171 15.24 -24.31 8.22
CA ALA A 171 14.82 -25.64 8.68
C ALA A 171 13.28 -25.80 8.77
N LYS A 172 12.53 -24.72 8.95
CA LYS A 172 11.06 -24.74 8.93
C LYS A 172 10.48 -25.00 7.54
N LYS A 173 11.24 -24.78 6.47
CA LYS A 173 10.78 -24.91 5.07
C LYS A 173 9.50 -24.12 4.81
N GLN A 174 9.46 -22.88 5.28
CA GLN A 174 8.32 -21.99 5.03
C GLN A 174 8.16 -21.79 3.52
N PRO A 175 6.94 -21.93 2.96
CA PRO A 175 6.73 -21.69 1.55
C PRO A 175 6.84 -20.19 1.25
N PHE A 176 7.59 -19.84 0.21
CA PHE A 176 7.56 -18.49 -0.36
C PHE A 176 6.23 -18.34 -1.10
N GLN A 177 5.42 -17.35 -0.70
CA GLN A 177 4.14 -17.10 -1.32
C GLN A 177 4.06 -15.63 -1.73
N GLN A 178 4.10 -15.39 -3.04
CA GLN A 178 4.00 -14.05 -3.59
C GLN A 178 2.59 -13.49 -3.40
N PHE A 179 2.52 -12.33 -2.76
CA PHE A 179 1.27 -11.58 -2.64
C PHE A 179 1.08 -10.68 -3.86
N VAL A 180 -0.06 -10.81 -4.53
CA VAL A 180 -0.43 -10.02 -5.72
C VAL A 180 -0.99 -8.65 -5.29
N ILE A 181 -0.20 -7.88 -4.54
CA ILE A 181 -0.37 -6.42 -4.50
C ILE A 181 0.54 -5.75 -5.54
N THR A 182 1.61 -6.43 -5.95
CA THR A 182 2.70 -5.89 -6.79
C THR A 182 2.39 -5.86 -8.30
N LEU A 183 1.30 -6.48 -8.79
CA LEU A 183 0.96 -6.47 -10.23
C LEU A 183 0.62 -5.06 -10.76
N VAL A 184 0.44 -4.09 -9.88
CA VAL A 184 0.29 -2.68 -10.22
C VAL A 184 1.62 -2.04 -10.65
N GLU A 185 2.76 -2.61 -10.26
CA GLU A 185 4.09 -2.02 -10.44
C GLU A 185 4.73 -2.28 -11.81
N ALA A 186 4.40 -3.40 -12.46
CA ALA A 186 4.91 -3.75 -13.80
C ALA A 186 4.11 -3.03 -14.90
N ARG A 187 4.31 -1.71 -14.98
CA ARG A 187 3.53 -0.73 -15.73
C ARG A 187 3.23 -1.05 -17.20
N GLU A 188 4.01 -1.91 -17.87
CA GLU A 188 3.89 -2.06 -19.33
C GLU A 188 3.27 -3.39 -19.80
N CYS A 189 3.44 -4.50 -19.08
CA CYS A 189 2.89 -5.81 -19.51
C CYS A 189 1.66 -6.26 -18.70
N VAL A 190 1.57 -5.86 -17.42
CA VAL A 190 0.56 -6.41 -16.51
C VAL A 190 -0.78 -5.69 -16.60
N ALA A 191 -0.81 -4.39 -16.88
CA ALA A 191 -2.05 -3.65 -17.05
C ALA A 191 -2.93 -4.23 -18.18
N GLY A 192 -2.32 -4.83 -19.21
CA GLY A 192 -3.04 -5.53 -20.28
C GLY A 192 -3.68 -6.85 -19.83
N MET A 193 -2.98 -7.65 -19.01
CA MET A 193 -3.49 -8.92 -18.48
C MET A 193 -4.50 -8.70 -17.35
N ALA A 194 -4.22 -7.79 -16.42
CA ALA A 194 -5.09 -7.42 -15.31
C ALA A 194 -6.47 -6.90 -15.77
N ARG A 195 -6.52 -6.15 -16.89
CA ARG A 195 -7.80 -5.73 -17.50
C ARG A 195 -8.60 -6.88 -18.11
N LYS A 196 -7.95 -8.00 -18.48
CA LYS A 196 -8.59 -9.18 -19.07
C LYS A 196 -9.07 -10.18 -18.03
N MET A 197 -8.52 -10.15 -16.81
CA MET A 197 -8.95 -11.01 -15.71
C MET A 197 -10.25 -10.47 -15.10
N SER A 198 -11.34 -11.24 -15.21
CA SER A 198 -12.60 -10.90 -14.56
C SER A 198 -12.42 -10.79 -13.04
N HIS A 199 -13.04 -9.76 -12.46
CA HIS A 199 -13.02 -9.47 -11.01
C HIS A 199 -11.63 -9.20 -10.40
N PHE A 200 -10.56 -9.10 -11.18
CA PHE A 200 -9.22 -8.76 -10.64
C PHE A 200 -9.24 -7.38 -9.98
N THR A 201 -9.67 -6.36 -10.72
CA THR A 201 -9.73 -4.98 -10.22
C THR A 201 -10.63 -4.86 -8.99
N SER A 202 -11.81 -5.50 -9.00
CA SER A 202 -12.76 -5.43 -7.88
C SER A 202 -12.21 -6.08 -6.61
N ARG A 203 -11.53 -7.23 -6.74
CA ARG A 203 -10.91 -7.93 -5.61
C ARG A 203 -9.72 -7.17 -5.06
N LEU A 204 -8.82 -6.71 -5.93
CA LEU A 204 -7.64 -5.95 -5.51
C LEU A 204 -8.06 -4.65 -4.83
N PHE A 205 -9.00 -3.91 -5.42
CA PHE A 205 -9.56 -2.71 -4.79
C PHE A 205 -10.17 -3.02 -3.42
N ALA A 206 -10.94 -4.11 -3.29
CA ALA A 206 -11.52 -4.51 -1.99
C ALA A 206 -10.46 -4.88 -0.94
N ILE A 207 -9.35 -5.52 -1.34
CA ILE A 207 -8.22 -5.81 -0.45
C ILE A 207 -7.59 -4.51 0.06
N LEU A 208 -7.33 -3.56 -0.85
CA LEU A 208 -6.75 -2.28 -0.48
C LEU A 208 -7.68 -1.47 0.43
N MET A 209 -8.99 -1.49 0.16
CA MET A 209 -10.00 -0.90 1.03
C MET A 209 -9.98 -1.50 2.44
N LYS A 210 -9.71 -2.80 2.58
CA LYS A 210 -9.56 -3.45 3.89
C LYS A 210 -8.26 -3.07 4.59
N MET A 211 -7.17 -2.86 3.86
CA MET A 211 -5.91 -2.37 4.45
C MET A 211 -6.10 -0.96 5.03
N LEU A 212 -6.91 -0.11 4.40
CA LEU A 212 -7.29 1.20 4.93
C LEU A 212 -8.13 1.13 6.22
N LEU A 213 -8.67 -0.04 6.59
CA LEU A 213 -9.38 -0.21 7.86
C LEU A 213 -8.45 -0.49 9.03
N ASP A 214 -7.17 -0.81 8.77
CA ASP A 214 -6.14 -1.03 9.79
C ASP A 214 -5.57 0.31 10.26
N ILE A 215 -6.44 1.19 10.74
CA ILE A 215 -6.10 2.47 11.36
C ILE A 215 -6.51 2.41 12.83
N GLU A 216 -5.63 2.90 13.71
CA GLU A 216 -5.85 2.89 15.16
C GLU A 216 -6.41 4.25 15.61
N ASP A 217 -7.31 4.25 16.60
CA ASP A 217 -7.81 5.49 17.22
C ASP A 217 -6.88 5.86 18.39
N ASP A 218 -5.67 6.32 18.04
CA ASP A 218 -4.65 6.64 19.03
C ASP A 218 -5.00 7.98 19.74
N PRO A 219 -5.12 8.00 21.08
CA PRO A 219 -5.41 9.22 21.84
C PRO A 219 -4.42 10.37 21.60
N THR A 220 -3.16 10.07 21.27
CA THR A 220 -2.13 11.05 20.97
C THR A 220 -2.38 11.77 19.65
N TRP A 221 -3.10 11.14 18.71
CA TRP A 221 -3.48 11.76 17.43
C TRP A 221 -4.40 12.98 17.63
N HIS A 222 -5.24 12.95 18.67
CA HIS A 222 -6.18 14.03 19.00
C HIS A 222 -5.49 15.23 19.67
N THR A 223 -4.25 15.06 20.15
CA THR A 223 -3.49 16.14 20.78
C THR A 223 -2.77 16.98 19.72
N ALA A 224 -2.90 18.30 19.78
CA ALA A 224 -2.19 19.22 18.86
C ALA A 224 -0.73 19.48 19.25
N GLU A 225 -0.24 18.89 20.34
CA GLU A 225 1.10 19.14 20.89
C GLU A 225 2.17 18.17 20.37
N LEU A 226 1.79 16.96 19.93
CA LEU A 226 2.72 15.95 19.42
C LEU A 226 2.64 15.84 17.90
N GLU A 227 3.82 15.98 17.27
CA GLU A 227 4.03 16.10 15.82
C GLU A 227 3.84 14.81 15.02
N ASP A 228 3.21 13.79 15.59
CA ASP A 228 3.11 12.47 14.96
C ASP A 228 1.81 12.36 14.15
N GLU A 229 1.86 12.91 12.92
CA GLU A 229 0.71 12.89 12.02
C GLU A 229 0.26 11.45 11.70
N ASP A 230 1.20 10.52 11.75
CA ASP A 230 1.10 9.10 11.41
C ASP A 230 0.86 8.22 12.67
N ALA A 231 0.67 8.81 13.85
CA ALA A 231 0.51 8.05 15.11
C ALA A 231 -0.59 6.97 15.06
N SER A 232 -1.64 7.24 14.28
CA SER A 232 -2.77 6.33 14.05
C SER A 232 -2.56 5.39 12.86
N GLU A 233 -1.58 5.67 12.00
CA GLU A 233 -1.35 4.95 10.75
C GLU A 233 -0.52 3.69 10.97
N THR A 234 -1.09 2.53 10.65
CA THR A 234 -0.31 1.29 10.61
C THR A 234 0.43 1.15 9.28
N SER A 235 1.43 0.26 9.25
CA SER A 235 2.10 -0.11 8.01
C SER A 235 1.16 -0.65 6.93
N ASN A 236 0.03 -1.29 7.31
CA ASN A 236 -0.93 -1.78 6.33
C ASN A 236 -1.74 -0.62 5.74
N TYR A 237 -2.13 0.33 6.58
CA TYR A 237 -2.86 1.52 6.15
C TYR A 237 -2.07 2.32 5.11
N SER A 238 -0.81 2.64 5.41
CA SER A 238 0.06 3.41 4.51
C SER A 238 0.32 2.69 3.18
N VAL A 239 0.57 1.38 3.22
CA VAL A 239 0.72 0.57 2.00
C VAL A 239 -0.59 0.51 1.21
N GLY A 240 -1.74 0.43 1.88
CA GLY A 240 -3.05 0.45 1.24
C GLY A 240 -3.30 1.74 0.45
N GLN A 241 -2.97 2.89 1.05
CA GLN A 241 -3.08 4.20 0.40
C GLN A 241 -2.22 4.27 -0.86
N GLU A 242 -0.92 3.98 -0.71
CA GLU A 242 0.04 4.07 -1.81
C GLU A 242 -0.30 3.11 -2.96
N CYS A 243 -0.78 1.90 -2.64
CA CYS A 243 -1.20 0.95 -3.65
C CYS A 243 -2.46 1.38 -4.41
N LEU A 244 -3.39 2.09 -3.77
CA LEU A 244 -4.61 2.59 -4.44
C LEU A 244 -4.30 3.65 -5.48
N ASP A 245 -3.42 4.59 -5.15
CA ASP A 245 -2.95 5.60 -6.09
C ASP A 245 -2.30 4.95 -7.32
N ARG A 246 -1.31 4.09 -7.07
CA ARG A 246 -0.61 3.34 -8.11
C ARG A 246 -1.56 2.47 -8.95
N LEU A 247 -2.56 1.84 -8.32
CA LEU A 247 -3.58 1.03 -8.99
C LEU A 247 -4.39 1.87 -9.96
N SER A 248 -4.80 3.06 -9.53
CA SER A 248 -5.58 3.99 -10.33
C SER A 248 -4.79 4.48 -11.56
N ILE A 249 -3.49 4.77 -11.38
CA ILE A 249 -2.60 5.24 -12.45
C ILE A 249 -2.33 4.14 -13.48
N SER A 250 -2.03 2.92 -13.03
CA SER A 250 -1.64 1.80 -13.91
C SER A 250 -2.80 1.23 -14.73
N LEU A 251 -3.94 0.96 -14.09
CA LEU A 251 -5.11 0.38 -14.76
C LEU A 251 -5.92 1.43 -15.49
N GLY A 252 -5.91 2.66 -14.99
CA GLY A 252 -6.65 3.80 -15.48
C GLY A 252 -8.13 3.79 -15.07
N ARG A 253 -8.84 4.85 -15.46
CA ARG A 253 -10.23 5.13 -15.07
C ARG A 253 -11.27 4.04 -15.41
N ASN A 254 -11.13 3.35 -16.54
CA ASN A 254 -12.19 2.46 -17.05
C ASN A 254 -12.48 1.25 -16.12
N PRO A 255 -11.47 0.49 -15.66
CA PRO A 255 -11.70 -0.60 -14.71
C PRO A 255 -11.92 -0.14 -13.27
N ILE A 256 -11.39 1.02 -12.87
CA ILE A 256 -11.39 1.47 -11.47
C ILE A 256 -12.68 2.20 -11.09
N VAL A 257 -13.16 3.12 -11.93
CA VAL A 257 -14.32 3.97 -11.57
C VAL A 257 -15.57 3.15 -11.22
N PRO A 258 -16.00 2.13 -12.00
CA PRO A 258 -17.20 1.38 -11.67
C PRO A 258 -17.11 0.67 -10.31
N VAL A 259 -15.95 0.09 -10.02
CA VAL A 259 -15.67 -0.60 -8.75
C VAL A 259 -15.69 0.40 -7.59
N ALA A 260 -15.04 1.55 -7.75
CA ALA A 260 -15.00 2.59 -6.75
C ALA A 260 -16.39 3.17 -6.49
N SER A 261 -17.17 3.49 -7.52
CA SER A 261 -18.52 4.04 -7.36
C SER A 261 -19.44 3.11 -6.55
N GLU A 262 -19.34 1.79 -6.76
CA GLU A 262 -20.12 0.82 -5.99
C GLU A 262 -19.63 0.69 -4.54
N GLN A 263 -18.33 0.48 -4.34
CA GLN A 263 -17.78 0.19 -3.01
C GLN A 263 -17.73 1.41 -2.09
N LEU A 264 -17.37 2.59 -2.61
CA LEU A 264 -17.22 3.80 -1.80
C LEU A 264 -18.57 4.24 -1.20
N LEU A 265 -19.64 4.18 -1.99
CA LEU A 265 -21.00 4.47 -1.51
C LEU A 265 -21.43 3.49 -0.41
N ALA A 266 -21.12 2.20 -0.58
CA ALA A 266 -21.42 1.20 0.44
C ALA A 266 -20.66 1.46 1.74
N TYR A 267 -19.39 1.86 1.67
CA TYR A 267 -18.56 2.16 2.85
C TYR A 267 -19.02 3.43 3.57
N LEU A 268 -19.36 4.48 2.84
CA LEU A 268 -19.86 5.74 3.42
C LEU A 268 -21.20 5.58 4.16
N ALA A 269 -22.02 4.61 3.75
CA ALA A 269 -23.31 4.33 4.39
C ALA A 269 -23.19 3.55 5.72
N THR A 270 -21.99 3.12 6.12
CA THR A 270 -21.79 2.32 7.34
C THR A 270 -21.61 3.14 8.61
N PRO A 271 -22.02 2.62 9.78
CA PRO A 271 -21.82 3.31 11.05
C PRO A 271 -20.37 3.24 11.56
N GLU A 272 -19.53 2.35 11.01
CA GLU A 272 -18.11 2.26 11.36
C GLU A 272 -17.31 3.42 10.74
N TRP A 273 -16.65 4.22 11.58
CA TRP A 273 -15.90 5.39 11.11
C TRP A 273 -14.71 5.02 10.23
N GLN A 274 -14.04 3.89 10.49
CA GLN A 274 -12.89 3.43 9.70
C GLN A 274 -13.28 3.19 8.24
N LYS A 275 -14.49 2.65 8.00
CA LYS A 275 -14.99 2.42 6.65
C LYS A 275 -15.31 3.74 5.95
N ARG A 276 -15.95 4.68 6.65
CA ARG A 276 -16.21 6.01 6.10
C ARG A 276 -14.92 6.75 5.76
N LEU A 277 -13.92 6.69 6.65
CA LEU A 277 -12.58 7.22 6.40
C LEU A 277 -11.93 6.56 5.18
N ALA A 278 -11.90 5.22 5.15
CA ALA A 278 -11.31 4.47 4.05
C ALA A 278 -11.91 4.85 2.70
N ALA A 279 -13.23 5.13 2.64
CA ALA A 279 -13.87 5.60 1.42
C ALA A 279 -13.38 6.98 0.97
N LEU A 280 -13.24 7.94 1.90
CA LEU A 280 -12.73 9.28 1.58
C LEU A 280 -11.27 9.24 1.14
N ILE A 281 -10.45 8.44 1.82
CA ILE A 281 -9.04 8.27 1.50
C ILE A 281 -8.89 7.59 0.14
N ALA A 282 -9.61 6.49 -0.11
CA ALA A 282 -9.57 5.83 -1.40
C ALA A 282 -10.04 6.73 -2.54
N LEU A 283 -11.07 7.55 -2.31
CA LEU A 283 -11.53 8.56 -3.27
C LEU A 283 -10.42 9.57 -3.61
N ALA A 284 -9.68 10.04 -2.60
CA ALA A 284 -8.56 10.94 -2.79
C ALA A 284 -7.40 10.28 -3.56
N GLN A 285 -7.04 9.04 -3.20
CA GLN A 285 -5.93 8.32 -3.84
C GLN A 285 -6.22 7.95 -5.30
N ILE A 286 -7.46 7.58 -5.66
CA ILE A 286 -7.78 7.29 -7.06
C ILE A 286 -8.02 8.53 -7.92
N ALA A 287 -8.11 9.72 -7.31
CA ALA A 287 -8.43 10.96 -8.02
C ALA A 287 -7.38 11.28 -9.09
N GLU A 288 -6.10 11.01 -8.84
CA GLU A 288 -5.01 11.26 -9.78
C GLU A 288 -5.17 10.41 -11.06
N GLY A 289 -5.23 9.07 -10.91
CA GLY A 289 -5.38 8.15 -12.05
C GLY A 289 -6.75 8.22 -12.74
N CYS A 290 -7.78 8.74 -12.07
CA CYS A 290 -9.15 8.85 -12.59
C CYS A 290 -9.62 10.29 -12.87
N SER A 291 -8.72 11.27 -12.82
CA SER A 291 -8.99 12.72 -12.89
C SER A 291 -10.00 13.12 -13.98
N LYS A 292 -9.85 12.63 -15.21
CA LYS A 292 -10.76 12.94 -16.34
C LYS A 292 -12.22 12.58 -16.09
N VAL A 293 -12.49 11.54 -15.30
CA VAL A 293 -13.87 11.15 -14.94
C VAL A 293 -14.31 11.83 -13.67
N MET A 294 -13.41 12.03 -12.70
CA MET A 294 -13.69 12.80 -11.49
C MET A 294 -14.14 14.23 -11.81
N ILE A 295 -13.49 14.90 -12.77
CA ILE A 295 -13.89 16.25 -13.23
C ILE A 295 -15.31 16.26 -13.80
N LYS A 296 -15.71 15.21 -14.54
CA LYS A 296 -17.05 15.13 -15.14
C LYS A 296 -18.14 14.92 -14.10
N ASN A 297 -17.81 14.27 -12.99
CA ASN A 297 -18.73 13.95 -11.90
C ASN A 297 -18.42 14.77 -10.64
N LEU A 298 -17.78 15.93 -10.80
CA LEU A 298 -17.23 16.72 -9.69
C LEU A 298 -18.31 17.10 -8.68
N GLU A 299 -19.49 17.49 -9.14
CA GLU A 299 -20.62 17.83 -8.27
C GLU A 299 -21.01 16.67 -7.34
N GLN A 300 -21.07 15.45 -7.87
CA GLN A 300 -21.40 14.26 -7.08
C GLN A 300 -20.28 13.93 -6.07
N VAL A 301 -19.02 14.04 -6.49
CA VAL A 301 -17.84 13.81 -5.65
C VAL A 301 -17.79 14.83 -4.51
N VAL A 302 -17.96 16.12 -4.82
CA VAL A 302 -17.99 17.20 -3.82
C VAL A 302 -19.17 17.02 -2.87
N THR A 303 -20.36 16.68 -3.38
CA THR A 303 -21.53 16.42 -2.52
C THR A 303 -21.26 15.26 -1.55
N MET A 304 -20.65 14.18 -2.04
CA MET A 304 -20.31 13.01 -1.22
C MET A 304 -19.39 13.38 -0.06
N VAL A 305 -18.32 14.14 -0.33
CA VAL A 305 -17.36 14.52 0.69
C VAL A 305 -17.91 15.62 1.61
N LEU A 306 -18.74 16.54 1.12
CA LEU A 306 -19.38 17.58 1.94
C LEU A 306 -20.30 16.96 2.98
N ASN A 307 -21.04 15.90 2.60
CA ASN A 307 -21.89 15.15 3.52
C ASN A 307 -21.08 14.41 4.61
N SER A 308 -19.78 14.20 4.42
CA SER A 308 -18.87 13.63 5.42
C SER A 308 -18.14 14.67 6.26
N SER A 309 -18.23 15.97 5.93
CA SER A 309 -17.60 17.03 6.73
C SER A 309 -18.15 17.17 8.16
N PRO A 310 -19.45 16.94 8.46
CA PRO A 310 -19.96 16.98 9.83
C PRO A 310 -19.96 15.59 10.50
N ASP A 311 -19.04 14.69 10.13
CA ASP A 311 -18.97 13.35 10.72
C ASP A 311 -18.70 13.40 12.22
N GLN A 312 -19.20 12.43 12.98
CA GLN A 312 -18.95 12.32 14.42
C GLN A 312 -17.47 12.08 14.73
N HIS A 313 -16.73 11.39 13.85
CA HIS A 313 -15.35 11.01 14.09
C HIS A 313 -14.35 12.01 13.49
N PRO A 314 -13.35 12.50 14.26
CA PRO A 314 -12.44 13.56 13.81
C PRO A 314 -11.56 13.15 12.62
N HIS A 315 -11.11 11.89 12.54
CA HIS A 315 -10.38 11.41 11.36
C HIS A 315 -11.21 11.51 10.07
N VAL A 316 -12.50 11.22 10.13
CA VAL A 316 -13.38 11.28 8.95
C VAL A 316 -13.59 12.73 8.52
N ARG A 317 -13.81 13.63 9.49
CA ARG A 317 -13.89 15.08 9.23
C ARG A 317 -12.61 15.60 8.58
N LEU A 318 -11.45 15.25 9.12
CA LEU A 318 -10.15 15.67 8.59
C LEU A 318 -9.94 15.19 7.15
N ALA A 319 -10.26 13.93 6.86
CA ALA A 319 -10.18 13.39 5.51
C ALA A 319 -11.14 14.08 4.53
N ALA A 320 -12.36 14.43 4.98
CA ALA A 320 -13.31 15.18 4.18
C ALA A 320 -12.81 16.61 3.87
N ILE A 321 -12.22 17.27 4.86
CA ILE A 321 -11.60 18.60 4.74
C ILE A 321 -10.44 18.56 3.74
N ASN A 322 -9.55 17.58 3.88
CA ASN A 322 -8.43 17.35 2.97
C ASN A 322 -8.87 17.15 1.51
N ALA A 323 -10.02 16.50 1.32
CA ALA A 323 -10.49 16.17 -0.02
C ALA A 323 -11.21 17.33 -0.73
N ILE A 324 -11.81 18.30 -0.03
CA ILE A 324 -12.60 19.36 -0.67
C ILE A 324 -11.97 20.76 -0.61
N GLY A 325 -11.33 21.16 0.49
CA GLY A 325 -10.83 22.52 0.65
C GLY A 325 -11.86 23.65 0.41
N VAL A 326 -13.16 23.44 0.61
CA VAL A 326 -14.24 24.42 0.31
C VAL A 326 -14.59 25.25 1.55
N PHE A 327 -14.69 26.57 1.36
CA PHE A 327 -14.87 27.58 2.41
C PHE A 327 -15.94 27.26 3.47
N PRO A 328 -17.21 26.94 3.14
CA PRO A 328 -18.22 26.57 4.15
C PRO A 328 -17.83 25.42 5.07
N ALA A 329 -17.19 24.37 4.55
CA ALA A 329 -16.79 23.22 5.35
C ALA A 329 -15.55 23.54 6.20
N LEU A 330 -14.62 24.35 5.66
CA LEU A 330 -13.45 24.84 6.38
C LEU A 330 -13.83 25.75 7.54
N ALA A 331 -14.77 26.68 7.33
CA ALA A 331 -15.25 27.57 8.38
C ALA A 331 -15.91 26.79 9.52
N ALA A 332 -16.78 25.83 9.20
CA ALA A 332 -17.41 24.98 10.22
C ALA A 332 -16.42 24.10 10.99
N ALA A 333 -15.35 23.63 10.33
CA ALA A 333 -14.30 22.84 10.96
C ALA A 333 -13.36 23.66 11.86
N MET A 334 -13.19 24.96 11.57
CA MET A 334 -12.48 25.89 12.45
C MET A 334 -13.23 26.20 13.75
N ASP A 335 -14.54 25.90 13.82
CA ASP A 335 -15.36 26.04 15.03
C ASP A 335 -15.39 24.74 15.88
N ASP A 336 -14.61 23.71 15.52
CA ASP A 336 -14.53 22.42 16.23
C ASP A 336 -13.54 22.49 17.42
N PHE A 337 -13.90 23.27 18.43
CA PHE A 337 -13.08 23.50 19.64
C PHE A 337 -12.79 22.24 20.47
N GLN A 338 -13.47 21.12 20.19
CA GLN A 338 -13.22 19.84 20.86
C GLN A 338 -12.05 19.07 20.24
N ASN A 339 -11.64 19.43 19.01
CA ASN A 339 -10.62 18.70 18.25
C ASN A 339 -9.60 19.68 17.65
N PRO A 340 -8.60 20.12 18.43
CA PRO A 340 -7.62 21.13 18.02
C PRO A 340 -6.89 20.81 16.69
N ARG A 341 -6.72 19.52 16.38
CA ARG A 341 -6.09 19.09 15.12
C ARG A 341 -6.96 19.34 13.89
N VAL A 342 -8.27 19.12 13.99
CA VAL A 342 -9.23 19.42 12.89
C VAL A 342 -9.26 20.93 12.63
N GLU A 343 -9.25 21.71 13.71
CA GLU A 343 -9.25 23.16 13.72
C GLU A 343 -7.99 23.77 13.05
N ILE A 344 -6.79 23.36 13.46
CA ILE A 344 -5.51 23.81 12.86
C ILE A 344 -5.42 23.44 11.38
N HIS A 345 -5.83 22.21 11.05
CA HIS A 345 -5.73 21.72 9.68
C HIS A 345 -6.73 22.39 8.74
N ALA A 346 -7.94 22.71 9.22
CA ALA A 346 -8.91 23.52 8.50
C ALA A 346 -8.36 24.92 8.22
N ALA A 347 -7.71 25.55 9.22
CA ALA A 347 -7.07 26.86 9.04
C ALA A 347 -5.91 26.83 8.02
N SER A 348 -5.09 25.78 8.04
CA SER A 348 -4.00 25.58 7.06
C SER A 348 -4.54 25.35 5.64
N THR A 349 -5.57 24.53 5.51
CA THR A 349 -6.22 24.26 4.21
C THR A 349 -6.88 25.53 3.65
N LEU A 350 -7.50 26.33 4.52
CA LEU A 350 -8.07 27.63 4.19
C LEU A 350 -7.01 28.61 3.66
N LEU A 351 -5.84 28.65 4.30
CA LEU A 351 -4.71 29.48 3.85
C LEU A 351 -4.29 29.07 2.43
N ASN A 352 -4.01 27.78 2.21
CA ASN A 352 -3.61 27.24 0.90
C ASN A 352 -4.67 27.50 -0.20
N PHE A 353 -5.95 27.45 0.17
CA PHE A 353 -7.05 27.73 -0.76
C PHE A 353 -7.14 29.23 -1.08
N SER A 354 -6.91 30.09 -0.09
CA SER A 354 -6.95 31.55 -0.25
C SER A 354 -5.83 32.08 -1.17
N GLU A 355 -4.66 31.43 -1.19
CA GLU A 355 -3.54 31.79 -2.08
C GLU A 355 -3.88 31.65 -3.57
N ASN A 356 -4.82 30.76 -3.90
CA ASN A 356 -5.20 30.44 -5.28
C ASN A 356 -6.61 30.96 -5.66
N CYS A 357 -7.26 31.73 -4.80
CA CYS A 357 -8.61 32.27 -5.03
C CYS A 357 -8.58 33.72 -5.52
N THR A 358 -9.51 34.06 -6.41
CA THR A 358 -9.74 35.47 -6.78
C THR A 358 -10.50 36.20 -5.66
N HIS A 359 -10.27 37.51 -5.57
CA HIS A 359 -10.86 38.38 -4.54
C HIS A 359 -12.39 38.26 -4.46
N ASP A 360 -13.07 38.06 -5.60
CA ASP A 360 -14.53 37.96 -5.69
C ASP A 360 -15.10 36.70 -5.02
N ILE A 361 -14.34 35.61 -5.01
CA ILE A 361 -14.73 34.34 -4.38
C ILE A 361 -14.54 34.42 -2.86
N LEU A 362 -13.49 35.13 -2.41
CA LEU A 362 -13.11 35.22 -1.00
C LEU A 362 -13.98 36.22 -0.22
N THR A 363 -14.36 37.33 -0.86
CA THR A 363 -15.10 38.45 -0.24
C THR A 363 -16.30 38.02 0.63
N PRO A 364 -17.23 37.14 0.19
CA PRO A 364 -18.39 36.76 1.02
C PRO A 364 -18.04 35.92 2.26
N TYR A 365 -16.83 35.39 2.38
CA TYR A 365 -16.39 34.53 3.49
C TYR A 365 -15.40 35.22 4.43
N LEU A 366 -14.87 36.39 4.05
CA LEU A 366 -13.84 37.10 4.81
C LEU A 366 -14.26 37.40 6.26
N ASP A 367 -15.51 37.81 6.48
CA ASP A 367 -15.98 38.15 7.84
C ASP A 367 -15.92 36.94 8.78
N GLY A 368 -16.30 35.74 8.31
CA GLY A 368 -16.20 34.52 9.10
C GLY A 368 -14.75 34.10 9.37
N ILE A 369 -13.88 34.20 8.35
CA ILE A 369 -12.46 33.86 8.45
C ILE A 369 -11.73 34.78 9.45
N VAL A 370 -11.95 36.09 9.34
CA VAL A 370 -11.32 37.12 10.16
C VAL A 370 -11.83 37.07 11.61
N CYS A 371 -13.03 36.56 11.86
CA CYS A 371 -13.54 36.34 13.22
C CYS A 371 -12.94 35.10 13.90
N ASN A 372 -12.65 34.03 13.14
CA ASN A 372 -12.17 32.77 13.70
C ASN A 372 -10.64 32.73 13.88
N LEU A 373 -9.87 33.36 12.99
CA LEU A 373 -8.40 33.42 13.07
C LEU A 373 -7.83 34.01 14.39
N PRO A 374 -8.40 35.08 14.98
CA PRO A 374 -7.94 35.61 16.26
C PRO A 374 -8.15 34.64 17.44
N VAL A 375 -9.22 33.86 17.42
CA VAL A 375 -9.51 32.83 18.45
C VAL A 375 -8.44 31.73 18.39
N LEU A 376 -8.08 31.31 17.18
CA LEU A 376 -7.02 30.34 16.93
C LEU A 376 -5.64 30.82 17.39
N LEU A 377 -5.34 32.10 17.15
CA LEU A 377 -4.08 32.73 17.57
C LEU A 377 -3.98 32.86 19.10
N GLN A 378 -5.10 33.09 19.80
CA GLN A 378 -5.15 33.15 21.26
C GLN A 378 -4.96 31.79 21.93
N ASN A 379 -5.31 30.70 21.24
CA ASN A 379 -5.13 29.33 21.72
C ASN A 379 -3.67 28.83 21.62
N GLY A 380 -2.74 29.61 21.04
CA GLY A 380 -1.29 29.33 21.05
C GLY A 380 -0.80 28.29 20.03
N TYR A 381 -1.69 27.57 19.34
CA TYR A 381 -1.33 26.49 18.42
C TYR A 381 -0.93 26.95 17.00
N MET A 382 -1.36 28.14 16.57
CA MET A 382 -1.15 28.65 15.19
C MET A 382 0.29 29.03 14.86
N VAL A 383 1.09 29.45 15.83
CA VAL A 383 2.45 29.97 15.57
C VAL A 383 3.39 28.85 15.09
N ASN A 384 3.19 27.61 15.55
CA ASN A 384 4.00 26.46 15.15
C ASN A 384 3.54 25.82 13.82
N ALA A 385 2.27 25.98 13.45
CA ALA A 385 1.69 25.41 12.22
C ALA A 385 2.02 26.25 10.97
N ILE A 386 2.04 27.58 11.10
CA ILE A 386 2.33 28.53 10.01
C ILE A 386 3.81 28.46 9.57
N ASP A 387 4.75 28.28 10.50
CA ASP A 387 6.18 28.22 10.20
C ASP A 387 6.56 26.93 9.40
N LYS A 388 5.72 25.88 9.49
CA LYS A 388 5.97 24.58 8.85
C LYS A 388 5.38 24.47 7.44
N SER A 389 4.20 25.04 7.16
CA SER A 389 3.61 25.02 5.81
C SER A 389 4.47 25.75 4.76
N THR A 390 5.29 26.71 5.20
CA THR A 390 6.24 27.43 4.33
C THR A 390 7.54 26.66 4.08
N SER A 391 7.86 25.64 4.90
CA SER A 391 9.14 24.89 4.85
C SER A 391 9.04 23.52 4.16
N ARG A 392 7.87 22.88 4.21
CA ARG A 392 7.55 21.66 3.45
C ARG A 392 6.52 22.03 2.41
N GLY A 393 6.86 21.91 1.12
CA GLY A 393 5.87 21.94 0.05
C GLY A 393 4.83 20.86 0.31
N SER A 394 3.70 21.24 0.91
CA SER A 394 2.61 20.35 1.25
C SER A 394 2.13 19.68 -0.04
N LYS A 395 2.37 18.37 -0.17
CA LYS A 395 1.67 17.54 -1.15
C LYS A 395 0.21 17.49 -0.73
N VAL A 396 -0.57 18.48 -1.14
CA VAL A 396 -2.02 18.49 -0.97
C VAL A 396 -2.57 17.35 -1.83
N SER A 397 -3.21 16.37 -1.21
CA SER A 397 -3.69 15.16 -1.87
C SER A 397 -4.71 15.43 -2.97
N GLY A 398 -4.44 14.90 -4.18
CA GLY A 398 -5.39 14.41 -5.18
C GLY A 398 -6.43 15.37 -5.80
N LEU A 399 -7.33 15.96 -4.99
CA LEU A 399 -8.44 16.78 -5.49
C LEU A 399 -8.08 18.27 -5.61
N THR A 400 -7.26 18.82 -4.73
CA THR A 400 -6.78 20.21 -4.85
C THR A 400 -5.84 20.39 -6.04
N ILE A 401 -5.12 19.33 -6.44
CA ILE A 401 -4.21 19.31 -7.59
C ILE A 401 -4.97 19.36 -8.94
N VAL A 402 -6.29 19.15 -8.95
CA VAL A 402 -7.09 19.22 -10.19
C VAL A 402 -7.09 20.64 -10.79
N TYR A 403 -6.66 21.66 -10.05
CA TYR A 403 -6.52 23.03 -10.54
C TYR A 403 -5.11 23.47 -10.97
N ASN A 404 -4.05 22.67 -10.82
CA ASN A 404 -2.75 23.05 -11.39
C ASN A 404 -1.86 21.85 -11.76
N VAL A 405 -1.46 21.84 -13.03
CA VAL A 405 -0.54 20.86 -13.62
C VAL A 405 0.90 21.20 -13.21
N THR A 406 1.73 20.14 -13.12
CA THR A 406 3.20 20.04 -13.32
C THR A 406 4.13 19.74 -12.12
N PHE A 407 4.94 18.68 -12.32
CA PHE A 407 6.33 18.39 -11.88
C PHE A 407 6.68 17.54 -10.62
N LEU A 408 7.15 16.31 -10.91
CA LEU A 408 8.27 15.47 -10.42
C LEU A 408 8.52 15.16 -8.92
N GLY A 409 8.84 13.87 -8.67
CA GLY A 409 9.71 13.43 -7.57
C GLY A 409 9.62 11.93 -7.26
N SER A 410 10.47 11.12 -7.89
CA SER A 410 10.59 9.65 -7.74
C SER A 410 11.35 9.25 -6.48
N ILE A 411 10.81 8.41 -5.57
CA ILE A 411 11.51 7.72 -4.45
C ILE A 411 10.77 6.37 -4.12
N PRO A 412 11.45 5.28 -3.66
CA PRO A 412 11.12 3.90 -4.03
C PRO A 412 10.39 2.99 -2.99
N TYR A 413 9.57 2.10 -3.56
CA TYR A 413 9.22 0.70 -3.22
C TYR A 413 9.20 0.20 -1.75
N GLY A 414 7.98 -0.04 -1.22
CA GLY A 414 7.73 -0.91 -0.07
C GLY A 414 7.06 -2.23 -0.50
N TYR A 415 7.60 -3.37 -0.03
CA TYR A 415 7.03 -4.70 -0.24
C TYR A 415 6.54 -5.28 1.09
N ILE A 416 5.29 -5.75 1.16
CA ILE A 416 4.82 -6.59 2.27
C ILE A 416 4.84 -8.04 1.81
N PHE A 417 5.76 -8.82 2.39
CA PHE A 417 5.79 -10.27 2.26
C PHE A 417 5.30 -10.92 3.55
N ARG A 418 4.50 -11.98 3.42
CA ARG A 418 4.23 -12.90 4.54
C ARG A 418 5.26 -14.03 4.51
N TRP A 419 5.84 -14.32 5.68
CA TRP A 419 6.80 -15.41 5.90
C TRP A 419 6.22 -16.51 6.80
#